data_AF-E9JPW2-F1
#
_entry.id   AF-E9JPW2-F1
#
_cell.length_a   1.000
_cell.length_b   1.000
_cell.length_c   1.000
_cell.angle_alpha   90.00
_cell.angle_beta   90.00
_cell.angle_gamma   90.00
#
_symmetry.space_group_name_H-M   'P 1'
#
loop_
_entity.id
_entity.type
_entity.pdbx_description
1 polymer ?
#
loop_
_entity_poly.entity_id
_entity_poly.type
_entity_poly.pdbx_seq_one_letter_code
_entity_poly.pdbx_strand_id
1 'polypeptide(L)'
;ITEVFMNAVAEKGLLYPVDPASKGSCFIGGNVSHGSGGPRVVKYGTIREYILNLQVVLPNGEVIWTGANTLKYASGYNLTQLMIGSEGTLGIITKIVTKLIPRPTQDALLLASFATNESACGAVSAIFRAGVIPSALEFLERRGVEWVKEHDGISFDLKEGIGAFLLIEVDGNNQDTIFADCEKINSVLEEFDCKEVLFADTAAQKEELWRLRRTMAVSVKSNTVYKEEDTVVPRAALPQLIKGIKATGAKYGFESVCYGHAGDGNVHVNIIKAGMSDEDWNNNLKAGIREIFELTVSLGGTLS
;
A
#
# COMPACT_ATOMS: atom_id res chain seq x y z
N ILE A 1 -0.35 -19.53 8.80
CA ILE A 1 -0.76 -18.57 7.75
C ILE A 1 -1.32 -17.33 8.44
N THR A 2 -1.00 -16.14 7.96
CA THR A 2 -1.39 -14.86 8.58
C THR A 2 -2.91 -14.68 8.62
N GLU A 3 -3.60 -15.02 7.53
CA GLU A 3 -5.07 -14.94 7.47
C GLU A 3 -5.77 -15.81 8.52
N VAL A 4 -5.26 -17.02 8.80
CA VAL A 4 -5.80 -17.88 9.87
C VAL A 4 -5.71 -17.19 11.24
N PHE A 5 -4.61 -16.49 11.52
CA PHE A 5 -4.46 -15.71 12.75
C PHE A 5 -5.41 -14.52 12.78
N MET A 6 -5.54 -13.78 11.66
CA MET A 6 -6.47 -12.65 11.55
C MET A 6 -7.92 -13.07 11.80
N ASN A 7 -8.35 -14.20 11.23
CA ASN A 7 -9.71 -14.73 11.41
C ASN A 7 -9.96 -15.12 12.88
N ALA A 8 -9.02 -15.82 13.51
CA ALA A 8 -9.13 -16.19 14.93
C ALA A 8 -9.20 -14.96 15.86
N VAL A 9 -8.49 -13.89 15.53
CA VAL A 9 -8.55 -12.60 16.24
C VAL A 9 -9.91 -11.91 16.02
N ALA A 10 -10.41 -11.92 14.78
CA ALA A 10 -11.69 -11.33 14.42
C ALA A 10 -12.88 -12.00 15.14
N GLU A 11 -12.84 -13.33 15.33
CA GLU A 11 -13.83 -14.08 16.13
C GLU A 11 -13.91 -13.61 17.60
N LYS A 12 -12.86 -12.94 18.10
CA LYS A 12 -12.82 -12.35 19.44
C LYS A 12 -13.25 -10.87 19.46
N GLY A 13 -13.74 -10.31 18.35
CA GLY A 13 -14.08 -8.89 18.23
C GLY A 13 -12.86 -7.97 18.20
N LEU A 14 -11.69 -8.52 17.93
CA LEU A 14 -10.42 -7.80 17.87
C LEU A 14 -9.92 -7.70 16.42
N LEU A 15 -8.90 -6.88 16.20
CA LEU A 15 -8.26 -6.66 14.93
C LEU A 15 -6.72 -6.76 15.06
N TYR A 16 -6.14 -7.51 14.14
CA TYR A 16 -4.73 -7.41 13.77
C TYR A 16 -4.66 -6.67 12.42
N PRO A 17 -4.21 -5.40 12.39
CA PRO A 17 -4.45 -4.53 11.24
C PRO A 17 -3.38 -4.60 10.14
N VAL A 18 -2.30 -5.37 10.33
CA VAL A 18 -1.31 -5.59 9.29
C VAL A 18 -1.92 -6.54 8.24
N ASP A 19 -2.26 -5.99 7.09
CA ASP A 19 -3.05 -6.65 6.03
C ASP A 19 -2.23 -6.84 4.74
N PRO A 20 -1.24 -7.76 4.73
CA PRO A 20 -0.43 -7.98 3.53
C PRO A 20 -1.28 -8.63 2.44
N ALA A 21 -1.05 -8.25 1.18
CA ALA A 21 -1.76 -8.83 0.03
C ALA A 21 -1.62 -10.37 -0.05
N SER A 22 -0.53 -10.92 0.47
CA SER A 22 -0.23 -12.35 0.52
C SER A 22 -0.80 -13.06 1.77
N LYS A 23 -1.69 -12.45 2.56
CA LYS A 23 -2.18 -12.99 3.85
C LYS A 23 -2.65 -14.46 3.82
N GLY A 24 -3.21 -14.91 2.70
CA GLY A 24 -3.68 -16.30 2.50
C GLY A 24 -2.57 -17.34 2.34
N SER A 25 -1.32 -16.92 2.11
CA SER A 25 -0.17 -17.81 1.93
C SER A 25 1.03 -17.46 2.82
N CYS A 26 1.20 -16.20 3.21
CA CYS A 26 2.32 -15.78 4.03
C CYS A 26 2.20 -16.26 5.49
N PHE A 27 3.36 -16.43 6.13
CA PHE A 27 3.45 -16.72 7.55
C PHE A 27 3.76 -15.44 8.33
N ILE A 28 3.15 -15.28 9.51
CA ILE A 28 3.38 -14.11 10.36
C ILE A 28 4.85 -13.91 10.73
N GLY A 29 5.62 -14.99 10.91
CA GLY A 29 7.08 -14.90 11.11
C GLY A 29 7.81 -14.29 9.92
N GLY A 30 7.41 -14.66 8.69
CA GLY A 30 7.92 -14.03 7.48
C GLY A 30 7.56 -12.56 7.40
N ASN A 31 6.33 -12.20 7.76
CA ASN A 31 5.91 -10.80 7.78
C ASN A 31 6.72 -9.95 8.78
N VAL A 32 7.00 -10.51 9.97
CA VAL A 32 7.86 -9.85 10.96
C VAL A 32 9.28 -9.70 10.42
N SER A 33 9.84 -10.76 9.83
CA SER A 33 11.19 -10.72 9.25
C SER A 33 11.33 -9.71 8.12
N HIS A 34 10.27 -9.44 7.34
CA HIS A 34 10.29 -8.45 6.25
C HIS A 34 9.78 -7.06 6.66
N GLY A 35 9.35 -6.88 7.92
CA GLY A 35 8.78 -5.59 8.35
C GLY A 35 7.49 -5.22 7.62
N SER A 36 6.65 -6.21 7.27
CA SER A 36 5.52 -6.01 6.36
C SER A 36 4.53 -4.91 6.78
N GLY A 37 4.00 -4.25 5.75
CA GLY A 37 2.89 -3.31 5.83
C GLY A 37 1.64 -3.83 5.11
N GLY A 38 1.02 -2.95 4.35
CA GLY A 38 -0.21 -3.18 3.58
C GLY A 38 -1.03 -1.88 3.47
N PRO A 39 -2.21 -1.92 2.83
CA PRO A 39 -3.02 -0.72 2.56
C PRO A 39 -3.48 0.01 3.83
N ARG A 40 -3.47 -0.70 4.98
CA ARG A 40 -3.89 -0.18 6.29
C ARG A 40 -2.80 0.56 7.07
N VAL A 41 -1.56 0.59 6.55
CA VAL A 41 -0.41 1.26 7.22
C VAL A 41 -0.69 2.73 7.48
N VAL A 42 -1.41 3.40 6.59
CA VAL A 42 -1.75 4.82 6.70
C VAL A 42 -2.36 5.22 8.05
N LYS A 43 -3.25 4.38 8.61
CA LYS A 43 -3.91 4.64 9.90
C LYS A 43 -3.30 3.86 11.05
N TYR A 44 -2.91 2.62 10.79
CA TYR A 44 -2.55 1.67 11.82
C TYR A 44 -1.03 1.52 12.01
N GLY A 45 -0.23 2.00 11.07
CA GLY A 45 1.20 1.78 11.05
C GLY A 45 1.59 0.38 10.55
N THR A 46 2.87 0.08 10.63
CA THR A 46 3.43 -1.19 10.15
C THR A 46 3.40 -2.26 11.24
N ILE A 47 3.86 -3.48 10.90
CA ILE A 47 4.02 -4.55 11.87
C ILE A 47 4.86 -4.16 13.10
N ARG A 48 5.75 -3.17 12.97
CA ARG A 48 6.57 -2.64 14.08
C ARG A 48 5.74 -2.20 15.27
N GLU A 49 4.52 -1.71 15.06
CA GLU A 49 3.64 -1.22 16.14
C GLU A 49 2.81 -2.29 16.83
N TYR A 50 2.86 -3.51 16.29
CA TYR A 50 2.03 -4.63 16.72
C TYR A 50 2.81 -5.79 17.31
N ILE A 51 4.15 -5.81 17.23
CA ILE A 51 4.95 -6.85 17.88
C ILE A 51 5.46 -6.38 19.24
N LEU A 52 5.05 -7.07 20.29
CA LEU A 52 5.48 -6.78 21.67
C LEU A 52 6.72 -7.58 22.06
N ASN A 53 6.75 -8.86 21.70
CA ASN A 53 7.79 -9.79 22.13
C ASN A 53 8.01 -10.89 21.09
N LEU A 54 9.25 -11.32 20.92
CA LEU A 54 9.65 -12.39 20.01
C LEU A 54 10.45 -13.43 20.76
N GLN A 55 10.16 -14.71 20.51
CA GLN A 55 11.09 -15.79 20.80
C GLN A 55 11.94 -16.02 19.55
N VAL A 56 13.25 -15.97 19.71
CA VAL A 56 14.22 -16.08 18.62
C VAL A 56 15.25 -17.15 18.96
N VAL A 57 15.57 -18.00 17.98
CA VAL A 57 16.74 -18.88 18.02
C VAL A 57 17.89 -18.17 17.31
N LEU A 58 18.96 -17.89 18.04
CA LEU A 58 20.16 -17.24 17.52
C LEU A 58 21.06 -18.25 16.75
N PRO A 59 22.04 -17.78 15.96
CA PRO A 59 22.94 -18.66 15.21
C PRO A 59 23.74 -19.66 16.06
N ASN A 60 23.97 -19.35 17.34
CA ASN A 60 24.64 -20.25 18.30
C ASN A 60 23.68 -21.30 18.92
N GLY A 61 22.40 -21.31 18.53
CA GLY A 61 21.38 -22.20 19.07
C GLY A 61 20.71 -21.70 20.35
N GLU A 62 21.13 -20.56 20.90
CA GLU A 62 20.51 -19.96 22.08
C GLU A 62 19.09 -19.47 21.77
N VAL A 63 18.17 -19.70 22.71
CA VAL A 63 16.78 -19.24 22.60
C VAL A 63 16.58 -18.05 23.53
N ILE A 64 16.28 -16.89 22.95
CA ILE A 64 16.05 -15.66 23.69
C ILE A 64 14.60 -15.18 23.55
N TRP A 65 14.14 -14.40 24.52
CA TRP A 65 13.00 -13.51 24.37
C TRP A 65 13.49 -12.07 24.26
N THR A 66 12.96 -11.33 23.30
CA THR A 66 13.48 -9.99 22.96
C THR A 66 12.90 -8.87 23.83
N GLY A 67 11.80 -9.11 24.53
CA GLY A 67 11.10 -8.12 25.34
C GLY A 67 10.10 -8.73 26.32
N ALA A 68 8.97 -8.07 26.50
CA ALA A 68 7.93 -8.45 27.46
C ALA A 68 6.52 -8.40 26.85
N ASN A 69 5.57 -9.11 27.47
CA ASN A 69 4.18 -9.19 27.00
C ASN A 69 3.35 -8.01 27.51
N THR A 70 3.89 -6.80 27.44
CA THR A 70 3.33 -5.57 28.00
C THR A 70 3.52 -4.41 27.05
N LEU A 71 2.58 -3.45 27.03
CA LEU A 71 2.68 -2.27 26.17
C LEU A 71 3.87 -1.36 26.51
N LYS A 72 4.24 -1.30 27.79
CA LYS A 72 5.40 -0.52 28.26
C LYS A 72 6.50 -1.47 28.68
N TYR A 73 7.63 -1.41 27.97
CA TYR A 73 8.85 -2.10 28.32
C TYR A 73 10.02 -1.17 28.01
N ALA A 74 10.68 -0.66 29.06
CA ALA A 74 11.73 0.36 28.96
C ALA A 74 13.03 -0.07 29.66
N SER A 75 13.23 -1.39 29.81
CA SER A 75 14.38 -1.97 30.48
C SER A 75 15.35 -2.54 29.44
N GLY A 76 16.44 -1.82 29.18
CA GLY A 76 17.46 -2.21 28.19
C GLY A 76 17.12 -1.82 26.76
N TYR A 77 17.82 -2.46 25.80
CA TYR A 77 17.63 -2.18 24.37
C TYR A 77 16.36 -2.84 23.83
N ASN A 78 15.76 -2.22 22.81
CA ASN A 78 14.60 -2.78 22.12
C ASN A 78 15.06 -3.80 21.08
N LEU A 79 15.46 -4.99 21.55
CA LEU A 79 15.87 -6.10 20.69
C LEU A 79 14.73 -6.57 19.79
N THR A 80 13.47 -6.41 20.21
CA THR A 80 12.31 -6.75 19.38
C THR A 80 12.38 -5.99 18.05
N GLN A 81 12.57 -4.68 18.07
CA GLN A 81 12.63 -3.86 16.85
C GLN A 81 13.83 -4.18 15.95
N LEU A 82 14.95 -4.62 16.53
CA LEU A 82 16.13 -5.06 15.77
C LEU A 82 15.84 -6.33 14.94
N MET A 83 15.00 -7.22 15.45
CA MET A 83 14.61 -8.45 14.75
C MET A 83 13.57 -8.19 13.65
N ILE A 84 12.74 -7.15 13.78
CA ILE A 84 11.72 -6.82 12.77
C ILE A 84 12.41 -6.20 11.54
N GLY A 85 12.20 -6.81 10.37
CA GLY A 85 12.89 -6.41 9.14
C GLY A 85 14.31 -6.97 9.02
N SER A 86 14.72 -7.92 9.88
CA SER A 86 16.06 -8.52 9.80
C SER A 86 16.20 -9.59 8.71
N GLU A 87 15.11 -9.96 8.04
CA GLU A 87 15.07 -10.97 6.98
C GLU A 87 15.66 -12.33 7.41
N GLY A 88 15.57 -12.65 8.70
CA GLY A 88 16.15 -13.87 9.28
C GLY A 88 17.68 -13.87 9.43
N THR A 89 18.37 -12.79 9.07
CA THR A 89 19.85 -12.69 9.14
C THR A 89 20.41 -12.66 10.57
N LEU A 90 19.58 -12.29 11.56
CA LEU A 90 19.96 -12.20 12.97
C LEU A 90 19.48 -13.40 13.82
N GLY A 91 18.62 -14.25 13.27
CA GLY A 91 18.05 -15.40 13.98
C GLY A 91 16.68 -15.82 13.44
N ILE A 92 16.18 -16.95 13.94
CA ILE A 92 14.93 -17.55 13.51
C ILE A 92 13.83 -17.25 14.53
N ILE A 93 12.80 -16.53 14.11
CA ILE A 93 11.63 -16.23 14.94
C ILE A 93 10.77 -17.51 15.08
N THR A 94 10.50 -17.94 16.30
CA THR A 94 9.71 -19.16 16.59
C THR A 94 8.41 -18.88 17.32
N LYS A 95 8.30 -17.77 18.07
CA LYS A 95 7.06 -17.31 18.70
C LYS A 95 6.94 -15.79 18.61
N ILE A 96 5.70 -15.33 18.52
CA ILE A 96 5.38 -13.91 18.37
C ILE A 96 4.25 -13.57 19.34
N VAL A 97 4.44 -12.51 20.11
CA VAL A 97 3.40 -11.91 20.94
C VAL A 97 2.98 -10.60 20.30
N THR A 98 1.72 -10.53 19.87
CA THR A 98 1.18 -9.39 19.15
C THR A 98 0.26 -8.54 20.02
N LYS A 99 0.30 -7.22 19.82
CA LYS A 99 -0.73 -6.28 20.26
C LYS A 99 -1.93 -6.42 19.34
N LEU A 100 -3.13 -6.43 19.90
CA LEU A 100 -4.39 -6.39 19.17
C LEU A 100 -5.15 -5.12 19.55
N ILE A 101 -6.01 -4.65 18.65
CA ILE A 101 -6.87 -3.49 18.89
C ILE A 101 -8.35 -3.89 18.75
N PRO A 102 -9.30 -3.13 19.30
CA PRO A 102 -10.71 -3.32 19.01
C PRO A 102 -10.98 -3.24 17.51
N ARG A 103 -11.82 -4.14 16.99
CA ARG A 103 -12.21 -4.10 15.57
C ARG A 103 -13.16 -2.91 15.32
N PRO A 104 -12.90 -2.05 14.33
CA PRO A 104 -13.88 -1.05 13.90
C PRO A 104 -15.20 -1.71 13.52
N THR A 105 -16.32 -1.12 13.95
CA THR A 105 -17.65 -1.68 13.68
C THR A 105 -18.26 -1.19 12.37
N GLN A 106 -17.69 -0.12 11.79
CA GLN A 106 -18.21 0.56 10.62
C GLN A 106 -17.08 1.04 9.71
N ASP A 107 -17.37 1.13 8.43
CA ASP A 107 -16.47 1.66 7.41
C ASP A 107 -17.25 2.30 6.25
N ALA A 108 -16.59 3.20 5.54
CA ALA A 108 -17.05 3.79 4.28
C ALA A 108 -15.92 3.70 3.25
N LEU A 109 -16.28 3.49 1.98
CA LEU A 109 -15.33 3.35 0.89
C LEU A 109 -15.75 4.26 -0.27
N LEU A 110 -14.81 5.06 -0.74
CA LEU A 110 -14.98 5.98 -1.85
C LEU A 110 -14.02 5.62 -2.98
N LEU A 111 -14.48 5.73 -4.22
CA LEU A 111 -13.62 5.73 -5.41
C LEU A 111 -13.71 7.10 -6.08
N ALA A 112 -12.66 7.90 -5.94
CA ALA A 112 -12.55 9.23 -6.52
C ALA A 112 -11.83 9.18 -7.87
N SER A 113 -12.39 9.81 -8.89
CA SER A 113 -11.90 9.78 -10.27
C SER A 113 -11.27 11.12 -10.67
N PHE A 114 -10.10 11.08 -11.30
CA PHE A 114 -9.31 12.25 -11.68
C PHE A 114 -8.91 12.21 -13.14
N ALA A 115 -8.78 13.38 -13.76
CA ALA A 115 -8.31 13.48 -15.14
C ALA A 115 -6.82 13.14 -15.29
N THR A 116 -6.01 13.42 -14.27
CA THR A 116 -4.55 13.24 -14.29
C THR A 116 -4.06 12.51 -13.05
N ASN A 117 -2.90 11.85 -13.17
CA ASN A 117 -2.25 11.21 -12.04
C ASN A 117 -1.81 12.24 -10.99
N GLU A 118 -1.31 13.40 -11.45
CA GLU A 118 -0.82 14.47 -10.60
C GLU A 118 -1.91 15.08 -9.72
N SER A 119 -3.12 15.27 -10.26
CA SER A 119 -4.28 15.72 -9.47
C SER A 119 -4.64 14.72 -8.36
N ALA A 120 -4.70 13.42 -8.69
CA ALA A 120 -4.97 12.37 -7.71
C ALA A 120 -3.88 12.34 -6.61
N CYS A 121 -2.61 12.31 -7.00
CA CYS A 121 -1.50 12.33 -6.04
C CYS A 121 -1.43 13.63 -5.22
N GLY A 122 -1.85 14.77 -5.79
CA GLY A 122 -1.89 16.05 -5.08
C GLY A 122 -2.89 16.04 -3.94
N ALA A 123 -4.08 15.48 -4.19
CA ALA A 123 -5.17 15.38 -3.22
C ALA A 123 -4.77 14.54 -1.98
N VAL A 124 -3.93 13.52 -2.15
CA VAL A 124 -3.47 12.65 -1.06
C VAL A 124 -2.91 13.45 0.11
N SER A 125 -1.95 14.33 -0.16
CA SER A 125 -1.33 15.15 0.90
C SER A 125 -2.31 16.15 1.51
N ALA A 126 -3.28 16.63 0.73
CA ALA A 126 -4.28 17.59 1.16
C ALA A 126 -5.31 16.98 2.11
N ILE A 127 -5.70 15.71 1.90
CA ILE A 127 -6.60 14.97 2.81
C ILE A 127 -6.03 14.96 4.24
N PHE A 128 -4.74 14.69 4.40
CA PHE A 128 -4.09 14.73 5.72
C PHE A 128 -4.00 16.14 6.30
N ARG A 129 -3.75 17.17 5.46
CA ARG A 129 -3.74 18.56 5.93
C ARG A 129 -5.12 19.04 6.39
N ALA A 130 -6.20 18.46 5.85
CA ALA A 130 -7.57 18.67 6.32
C ALA A 130 -7.90 17.93 7.64
N GLY A 131 -6.93 17.19 8.20
CA GLY A 131 -7.07 16.51 9.50
C GLY A 131 -7.75 15.15 9.43
N VAL A 132 -7.89 14.57 8.23
CA VAL A 132 -8.48 13.23 8.05
C VAL A 132 -7.38 12.19 7.87
N ILE A 133 -7.51 11.05 8.56
CA ILE A 133 -6.62 9.89 8.42
C ILE A 133 -7.44 8.70 7.94
N PRO A 134 -7.47 8.45 6.61
CA PRO A 134 -8.15 7.28 6.04
C PRO A 134 -7.56 5.97 6.58
N SER A 135 -8.37 4.92 6.69
CA SER A 135 -7.90 3.56 6.98
C SER A 135 -7.20 2.91 5.79
N ALA A 136 -7.51 3.34 4.57
CA ALA A 136 -6.75 3.05 3.35
C ALA A 136 -6.83 4.24 2.39
N LEU A 137 -5.77 4.46 1.61
CA LEU A 137 -5.73 5.50 0.58
C LEU A 137 -4.82 5.03 -0.55
N GLU A 138 -5.41 4.38 -1.54
CA GLU A 138 -4.70 3.73 -2.64
C GLU A 138 -4.79 4.56 -3.92
N PHE A 139 -3.68 4.68 -4.64
CA PHE A 139 -3.63 5.27 -5.97
C PHE A 139 -3.71 4.18 -7.04
N LEU A 140 -4.55 4.40 -8.06
CA LEU A 140 -4.69 3.50 -9.21
C LEU A 140 -4.58 4.31 -10.50
N GLU A 141 -3.60 3.99 -11.34
CA GLU A 141 -3.53 4.54 -12.69
C GLU A 141 -4.56 3.87 -13.62
N ARG A 142 -5.16 4.65 -14.53
CA ARG A 142 -6.18 4.19 -15.49
C ARG A 142 -5.78 2.89 -16.20
N ARG A 143 -4.55 2.81 -16.72
CA ARG A 143 -4.09 1.64 -17.49
C ARG A 143 -4.12 0.35 -16.69
N GLY A 144 -3.82 0.42 -15.40
CA GLY A 144 -3.93 -0.75 -14.54
C GLY A 144 -5.38 -1.18 -14.32
N VAL A 145 -6.30 -0.21 -14.21
CA VAL A 145 -7.75 -0.48 -14.13
C VAL A 145 -8.27 -1.12 -15.43
N GLU A 146 -7.81 -0.65 -16.60
CA GLU A 146 -8.14 -1.24 -17.90
C GLU A 146 -7.74 -2.71 -17.98
N TRP A 147 -6.51 -3.04 -17.57
CA TRP A 147 -6.04 -4.43 -17.56
C TRP A 147 -6.77 -5.32 -16.55
N VAL A 148 -7.19 -4.76 -15.41
CA VAL A 148 -8.04 -5.52 -14.47
C VAL A 148 -9.39 -5.86 -15.10
N LYS A 149 -10.01 -4.93 -15.84
CA LYS A 149 -11.26 -5.19 -16.56
C LYS A 149 -11.10 -6.29 -17.60
N GLU A 150 -10.01 -6.26 -18.36
CA GLU A 150 -9.70 -7.29 -19.37
C GLU A 150 -9.43 -8.66 -18.75
N HIS A 151 -8.74 -8.70 -17.61
CA HIS A 151 -8.37 -9.95 -16.93
C HIS A 151 -9.52 -10.61 -16.18
N ASP A 152 -10.24 -9.85 -15.35
CA ASP A 152 -11.26 -10.41 -14.43
C ASP A 152 -12.70 -10.27 -14.96
N GLY A 153 -12.91 -9.59 -16.10
CA GLY A 153 -14.25 -9.32 -16.64
C GLY A 153 -15.10 -8.43 -15.72
N ILE A 154 -14.48 -7.64 -14.84
CA ILE A 154 -15.17 -6.74 -13.91
C ILE A 154 -15.88 -5.64 -14.73
N SER A 155 -17.18 -5.49 -14.49
CA SER A 155 -17.99 -4.46 -15.13
C SER A 155 -17.82 -3.12 -14.38
N PHE A 156 -16.72 -2.44 -14.66
CA PHE A 156 -16.48 -1.08 -14.16
C PHE A 156 -16.64 -0.07 -15.30
N ASP A 157 -17.56 0.90 -15.16
CA ASP A 157 -17.78 1.94 -16.16
C ASP A 157 -16.61 2.95 -16.13
N LEU A 158 -15.67 2.77 -17.05
CA LEU A 158 -14.45 3.58 -17.13
C LEU A 158 -14.69 4.75 -18.07
N LYS A 159 -15.18 5.86 -17.51
CA LYS A 159 -15.51 7.07 -18.28
C LYS A 159 -14.30 7.62 -19.05
N GLU A 160 -14.58 8.23 -20.20
CA GLU A 160 -13.56 8.95 -20.97
C GLU A 160 -12.99 10.14 -20.17
N GLY A 161 -11.73 10.47 -20.41
CA GLY A 161 -11.06 11.60 -19.75
C GLY A 161 -10.63 11.36 -18.29
N ILE A 162 -10.87 10.18 -17.71
CA ILE A 162 -10.38 9.80 -16.37
C ILE A 162 -9.01 9.11 -16.48
N GLY A 163 -7.95 9.72 -15.96
CA GLY A 163 -6.58 9.18 -15.99
C GLY A 163 -6.16 8.43 -14.71
N ALA A 164 -6.82 8.67 -13.59
CA ALA A 164 -6.42 8.09 -12.30
C ALA A 164 -7.59 7.97 -11.31
N PHE A 165 -7.38 7.15 -10.28
CA PHE A 165 -8.32 6.94 -9.19
C PHE A 165 -7.62 6.99 -7.84
N LEU A 166 -8.37 7.44 -6.82
CA LEU A 166 -8.07 7.17 -5.43
C LEU A 166 -9.15 6.26 -4.83
N LEU A 167 -8.75 5.12 -4.27
CA LEU A 167 -9.62 4.29 -3.44
C LEU A 167 -9.37 4.66 -1.97
N ILE A 168 -10.40 5.19 -1.31
CA ILE A 168 -10.29 5.81 0.01
C ILE A 168 -11.22 5.08 0.96
N GLU A 169 -10.68 4.46 2.01
CA GLU A 169 -11.47 3.83 3.07
C GLU A 169 -11.36 4.66 4.35
N VAL A 170 -12.45 4.86 5.05
CA VAL A 170 -12.49 5.43 6.40
C VAL A 170 -13.23 4.44 7.29
N ASP A 171 -12.60 4.03 8.39
CA ASP A 171 -13.20 3.11 9.36
C ASP A 171 -13.33 3.74 10.76
N GLY A 172 -14.24 3.20 11.58
CA GLY A 172 -14.49 3.70 12.91
C GLY A 172 -15.64 2.98 13.62
N ASN A 173 -16.05 3.56 14.76
CA ASN A 173 -17.12 3.03 15.60
C ASN A 173 -18.38 3.91 15.60
N ASN A 174 -18.32 5.08 14.96
CA ASN A 174 -19.40 6.06 14.91
C ASN A 174 -19.62 6.50 13.45
N GLN A 175 -20.85 6.33 12.96
CA GLN A 175 -21.20 6.59 11.57
C GLN A 175 -21.10 8.08 11.22
N ASP A 176 -21.56 8.95 12.12
CA ASP A 176 -21.57 10.40 11.91
C ASP A 176 -20.15 10.94 11.77
N THR A 177 -19.20 10.42 12.55
CA THR A 177 -17.77 10.76 12.41
C THR A 177 -17.21 10.31 11.08
N ILE A 178 -17.52 9.07 10.65
CA ILE A 178 -17.08 8.55 9.34
C ILE A 178 -17.63 9.44 8.21
N PHE A 179 -18.92 9.78 8.25
CA PHE A 179 -19.54 10.61 7.22
C PHE A 179 -19.01 12.05 7.22
N ALA A 180 -18.76 12.64 8.40
CA ALA A 180 -18.10 13.95 8.49
C ALA A 180 -16.68 13.93 7.89
N ASP A 181 -15.94 12.85 8.06
CA ASP A 181 -14.63 12.69 7.41
C ASP A 181 -14.76 12.48 5.91
N CYS A 182 -15.76 11.72 5.43
CA CYS A 182 -16.06 11.59 4.00
C CYS A 182 -16.43 12.93 3.35
N GLU A 183 -17.22 13.78 4.02
CA GLU A 183 -17.57 15.13 3.55
C GLU A 183 -16.32 16.01 3.42
N LYS A 184 -15.45 16.01 4.44
CA LYS A 184 -14.16 16.74 4.37
C LYS A 184 -13.28 16.23 3.24
N ILE A 185 -13.18 14.91 3.07
CA ILE A 185 -12.46 14.30 1.96
C ILE A 185 -13.04 14.82 0.65
N ASN A 186 -14.36 14.78 0.46
CA ASN A 186 -15.00 15.25 -0.76
C ASN A 186 -14.69 16.72 -1.07
N SER A 187 -14.76 17.61 -0.07
CA SER A 187 -14.35 19.02 -0.25
C SER A 187 -12.90 19.16 -0.70
N VAL A 188 -11.98 18.35 -0.15
CA VAL A 188 -10.59 18.34 -0.61
C VAL A 188 -10.49 17.82 -2.05
N LEU A 189 -11.21 16.75 -2.40
CA LEU A 189 -11.15 16.16 -3.75
C LEU A 189 -11.61 17.18 -4.82
N GLU A 190 -12.61 18.01 -4.52
CA GLU A 190 -13.09 19.09 -5.40
C GLU A 190 -12.00 20.12 -5.71
N GLU A 191 -11.14 20.47 -4.74
CA GLU A 191 -10.01 21.39 -4.94
C GLU A 191 -8.97 20.86 -5.95
N PHE A 192 -8.96 19.55 -6.21
CA PHE A 192 -8.04 18.89 -7.14
C PHE A 192 -8.75 18.42 -8.42
N ASP A 193 -9.85 19.07 -8.80
CA ASP A 193 -10.62 18.80 -10.01
C ASP A 193 -11.12 17.35 -10.12
N CYS A 194 -11.42 16.71 -8.98
CA CYS A 194 -12.07 15.39 -8.98
C CYS A 194 -13.37 15.44 -9.77
N LYS A 195 -13.54 14.47 -10.68
CA LYS A 195 -14.66 14.46 -11.64
C LYS A 195 -15.87 13.72 -11.11
N GLU A 196 -15.64 12.70 -10.31
CA GLU A 196 -16.69 11.85 -9.76
C GLU A 196 -16.17 11.15 -8.52
N VAL A 197 -17.03 11.05 -7.51
CA VAL A 197 -16.78 10.24 -6.33
C VAL A 197 -17.90 9.21 -6.24
N LEU A 198 -17.54 7.93 -6.36
CA LEU A 198 -18.46 6.82 -6.14
C LEU A 198 -18.36 6.39 -4.68
N PHE A 199 -19.51 6.39 -3.98
CA PHE A 199 -19.62 5.90 -2.61
C PHE A 199 -20.19 4.48 -2.62
N ALA A 200 -19.51 3.54 -1.96
CA ALA A 200 -19.96 2.15 -1.91
C ALA A 200 -20.91 1.91 -0.72
N ASP A 201 -22.21 1.80 -0.99
CA ASP A 201 -23.27 1.66 0.02
C ASP A 201 -23.33 0.27 0.66
N THR A 202 -22.91 -0.77 -0.07
CA THR A 202 -23.04 -2.17 0.35
C THR A 202 -21.69 -2.85 0.49
N ALA A 203 -21.63 -3.89 1.34
CA ALA A 203 -20.44 -4.72 1.48
C ALA A 203 -20.00 -5.36 0.14
N ALA A 204 -20.95 -5.69 -0.74
CA ALA A 204 -20.67 -6.24 -2.07
C ALA A 204 -19.98 -5.22 -2.98
N GLN A 205 -20.48 -3.98 -3.04
CA GLN A 205 -19.83 -2.90 -3.79
C GLN A 205 -18.42 -2.59 -3.25
N LYS A 206 -18.27 -2.59 -1.92
CA LYS A 206 -16.96 -2.39 -1.28
C LYS A 206 -15.97 -3.49 -1.70
N GLU A 207 -16.40 -4.74 -1.67
CA GLU A 207 -15.57 -5.87 -2.08
C GLU A 207 -15.22 -5.82 -3.58
N GLU A 208 -16.13 -5.38 -4.44
CA GLU A 208 -15.86 -5.21 -5.87
C GLU A 208 -14.77 -4.16 -6.14
N LEU A 209 -14.86 -2.99 -5.48
CA LEU A 209 -13.84 -1.95 -5.58
C LEU A 209 -12.49 -2.39 -5.00
N TRP A 210 -12.51 -3.11 -3.88
CA TRP A 210 -11.31 -3.66 -3.28
C TRP A 210 -10.68 -4.76 -4.15
N ARG A 211 -11.51 -5.57 -4.82
CA ARG A 211 -11.06 -6.57 -5.79
C ARG A 211 -10.36 -5.89 -6.96
N LEU A 212 -10.90 -4.77 -7.47
CA LEU A 212 -10.23 -3.97 -8.50
C LEU A 212 -8.76 -3.69 -8.12
N ARG A 213 -8.54 -3.17 -6.90
CA ARG A 213 -7.21 -2.85 -6.36
C ARG A 213 -6.32 -4.10 -6.19
N ARG A 214 -6.88 -5.20 -5.67
CA ARG A 214 -6.12 -6.44 -5.39
C ARG A 214 -5.69 -7.17 -6.65
N THR A 215 -6.50 -7.16 -7.70
CA THR A 215 -6.20 -7.85 -8.95
C THR A 215 -5.15 -7.11 -9.78
N MET A 216 -4.94 -5.79 -9.60
CA MET A 216 -3.98 -4.99 -10.39
C MET A 216 -2.61 -5.64 -10.56
N ALA A 217 -2.03 -6.15 -9.47
CA ALA A 217 -0.71 -6.77 -9.53
C ALA A 217 -0.67 -8.00 -10.44
N VAL A 218 -1.70 -8.85 -10.38
CA VAL A 218 -1.78 -10.04 -11.26
C VAL A 218 -2.07 -9.63 -12.70
N SER A 219 -2.98 -8.68 -12.91
CA SER A 219 -3.36 -8.20 -14.24
C SER A 219 -2.22 -7.51 -14.98
N VAL A 220 -1.38 -6.74 -14.29
CA VAL A 220 -0.19 -6.13 -14.91
C VAL A 220 0.80 -7.22 -15.35
N LYS A 221 1.02 -8.22 -14.50
CA LYS A 221 1.96 -9.33 -14.76
C LYS A 221 1.53 -10.22 -15.92
N SER A 222 0.23 -10.42 -16.10
CA SER A 222 -0.30 -11.27 -17.18
C SER A 222 -0.26 -10.61 -18.56
N ASN A 223 -0.26 -9.28 -18.63
CA ASN A 223 -0.46 -8.55 -19.89
C ASN A 223 0.84 -8.11 -20.58
N THR A 224 2.01 -8.21 -19.94
CA THR A 224 3.25 -7.69 -20.55
C THR A 224 4.53 -8.23 -19.93
N VAL A 225 5.63 -8.11 -20.68
CA VAL A 225 6.99 -8.23 -20.11
C VAL A 225 7.23 -7.00 -19.24
N TYR A 226 7.44 -7.22 -17.95
CA TYR A 226 7.52 -6.15 -16.96
C TYR A 226 8.73 -6.29 -16.04
N LYS A 227 9.07 -5.17 -15.39
CA LYS A 227 9.86 -5.12 -14.16
C LYS A 227 9.09 -4.33 -13.12
N GLU A 228 9.17 -4.75 -11.87
CA GLU A 228 8.49 -4.11 -10.74
C GLU A 228 9.54 -3.54 -9.82
N GLU A 229 9.39 -2.26 -9.53
CA GLU A 229 10.17 -1.54 -8.55
C GLU A 229 9.23 -0.98 -7.48
N ASP A 230 9.70 -0.92 -6.24
CA ASP A 230 8.92 -0.43 -5.11
C ASP A 230 9.56 0.85 -4.57
N THR A 231 8.80 1.94 -4.52
CA THR A 231 9.34 3.24 -4.11
C THR A 231 8.48 3.87 -3.05
N VAL A 232 9.10 4.59 -2.12
CA VAL A 232 8.40 5.36 -1.10
C VAL A 232 8.93 6.78 -1.13
N VAL A 233 8.05 7.78 -1.12
CA VAL A 233 8.42 9.19 -1.00
C VAL A 233 7.54 9.89 0.04
N PRO A 234 7.95 11.04 0.60
CA PRO A 234 7.02 11.88 1.33
C PRO A 234 5.77 12.16 0.47
N ARG A 235 4.57 12.00 1.04
CA ARG A 235 3.28 12.13 0.31
C ARG A 235 3.17 13.37 -0.58
N ALA A 236 3.74 14.49 -0.15
CA ALA A 236 3.75 15.74 -0.91
C ALA A 236 4.56 15.67 -2.22
N ALA A 237 5.49 14.71 -2.33
CA ALA A 237 6.34 14.48 -3.50
C ALA A 237 5.74 13.47 -4.50
N LEU A 238 4.62 12.79 -4.18
CA LEU A 238 3.97 11.82 -5.08
C LEU A 238 3.69 12.39 -6.48
N PRO A 239 3.15 13.62 -6.65
CA PRO A 239 2.94 14.18 -7.99
C PRO A 239 4.24 14.33 -8.78
N GLN A 240 5.33 14.73 -8.12
CA GLN A 240 6.63 14.90 -8.75
C GLN A 240 7.23 13.55 -9.14
N LEU A 241 7.12 12.54 -8.28
CA LEU A 241 7.57 11.18 -8.55
C LEU A 241 6.86 10.59 -9.77
N ILE A 242 5.52 10.62 -9.81
CA ILE A 242 4.76 10.06 -10.94
C ILE A 242 5.10 10.78 -12.24
N LYS A 243 5.15 12.12 -12.23
CA LYS A 243 5.52 12.90 -13.42
C LYS A 243 6.92 12.54 -13.91
N GLY A 244 7.88 12.40 -12.99
CA GLY A 244 9.25 12.00 -13.30
C GLY A 244 9.34 10.60 -13.89
N ILE A 245 8.63 9.62 -13.32
CA ILE A 245 8.54 8.25 -13.86
C ILE A 245 8.05 8.27 -15.31
N LYS A 246 7.00 9.04 -15.62
CA LYS A 246 6.46 9.15 -16.99
C LYS A 246 7.46 9.82 -17.93
N ALA A 247 8.14 10.87 -17.48
CA ALA A 247 9.19 11.53 -18.25
C ALA A 247 10.39 10.61 -18.54
N THR A 248 10.84 9.83 -17.55
CA THR A 248 11.90 8.84 -17.73
C THR A 248 11.47 7.73 -18.69
N GLY A 249 10.22 7.25 -18.60
CA GLY A 249 9.66 6.31 -19.56
C GLY A 249 9.74 6.84 -21.00
N ALA A 250 9.27 8.07 -21.23
CA ALA A 250 9.36 8.72 -22.53
C ALA A 250 10.80 8.88 -23.05
N LYS A 251 11.75 9.17 -22.15
CA LYS A 251 13.18 9.32 -22.47
C LYS A 251 13.84 8.00 -22.88
N TYR A 252 13.52 6.91 -22.19
CA TYR A 252 14.16 5.60 -22.39
C TYR A 252 13.33 4.62 -23.25
N GLY A 253 12.14 5.01 -23.68
CA GLY A 253 11.30 4.23 -24.59
C GLY A 253 10.46 3.13 -23.93
N PHE A 254 10.30 3.15 -22.61
CA PHE A 254 9.40 2.24 -21.89
C PHE A 254 8.15 2.97 -21.39
N GLU A 255 7.12 2.21 -21.05
CA GLU A 255 5.94 2.76 -20.37
C GLU A 255 5.89 2.28 -18.92
N SER A 256 5.01 2.86 -18.11
CA SER A 256 4.81 2.40 -16.74
C SER A 256 3.34 2.36 -16.36
N VAL A 257 3.01 1.50 -15.40
CA VAL A 257 1.73 1.50 -14.68
C VAL A 257 2.03 1.64 -13.20
N CYS A 258 1.55 2.72 -12.61
CA CYS A 258 1.77 3.04 -11.20
C CYS A 258 0.49 2.79 -10.40
N TYR A 259 0.63 2.12 -9.27
CA TYR A 259 -0.41 1.98 -8.25
C TYR A 259 0.25 1.72 -6.91
N GLY A 260 -0.46 1.94 -5.81
CA GLY A 260 0.13 1.67 -4.49
C GLY A 260 -0.57 2.37 -3.34
N HIS A 261 0.06 2.26 -2.17
CA HIS A 261 -0.39 2.81 -0.90
C HIS A 261 -0.06 4.32 -0.81
N ALA A 262 -0.74 5.14 -1.61
CA ALA A 262 -0.50 6.58 -1.63
C ALA A 262 -0.61 7.25 -0.25
N GLY A 263 -1.44 6.70 0.64
CA GLY A 263 -1.61 7.16 2.02
C GLY A 263 -0.36 7.12 2.89
N ASP A 264 0.61 6.25 2.59
CA ASP A 264 1.92 6.22 3.27
C ASP A 264 3.07 6.65 2.34
N GLY A 265 2.77 6.98 1.08
CA GLY A 265 3.72 7.48 0.10
C GLY A 265 4.37 6.39 -0.75
N ASN A 266 3.93 5.14 -0.61
CA ASN A 266 4.42 4.01 -1.38
C ASN A 266 3.72 3.88 -2.74
N VAL A 267 4.51 3.74 -3.80
CA VAL A 267 4.07 3.53 -5.18
C VAL A 267 4.87 2.37 -5.79
N HIS A 268 4.15 1.36 -6.26
CA HIS A 268 4.70 0.29 -7.09
C HIS A 268 4.81 0.77 -8.54
N VAL A 269 6.04 0.85 -9.03
CA VAL A 269 6.35 1.28 -10.40
C VAL A 269 6.51 0.04 -11.26
N ASN A 270 5.45 -0.30 -12.00
CA ASN A 270 5.50 -1.43 -12.92
C ASN A 270 5.96 -0.91 -14.28
N ILE A 271 7.23 -1.13 -14.62
CA ILE A 271 7.82 -0.76 -15.89
C ILE A 271 7.47 -1.84 -16.91
N ILE A 272 6.92 -1.42 -18.04
CA ILE A 272 6.40 -2.31 -19.08
C ILE A 272 7.15 -2.05 -20.38
N LYS A 273 7.47 -3.13 -21.10
CA LYS A 273 8.28 -3.05 -22.32
C LYS A 273 7.60 -2.21 -23.41
N ALA A 274 6.28 -2.35 -23.57
CA ALA A 274 5.51 -1.66 -24.59
C ALA A 274 6.18 -1.74 -25.98
N GLY A 275 6.57 -0.61 -26.58
CA GLY A 275 7.25 -0.53 -27.88
C GLY A 275 8.78 -0.64 -27.83
N MET A 276 9.39 -0.79 -26.64
CA MET A 276 10.84 -0.90 -26.47
C MET A 276 11.38 -2.16 -27.17
N SER A 277 12.52 -2.05 -27.86
CA SER A 277 13.16 -3.21 -28.50
C SER A 277 13.68 -4.21 -27.46
N ASP A 278 13.86 -5.48 -27.83
CA ASP A 278 14.49 -6.48 -26.94
C ASP A 278 15.94 -6.10 -26.59
N GLU A 279 16.66 -5.47 -27.52
CA GLU A 279 18.03 -5.02 -27.27
C GLU A 279 18.05 -3.92 -26.20
N ASP A 280 17.19 -2.90 -26.35
CA ASP A 280 17.09 -1.81 -25.37
C ASP A 280 16.57 -2.30 -24.02
N TRP A 281 15.58 -3.20 -24.01
CA TRP A 281 15.04 -3.78 -22.78
C TRP A 281 16.11 -4.50 -21.95
N ASN A 282 17.01 -5.22 -22.62
CA ASN A 282 18.08 -5.97 -21.96
C ASN A 282 19.28 -5.10 -21.57
N ASN A 283 19.60 -4.08 -22.36
CA ASN A 283 20.84 -3.31 -22.20
C ASN A 283 20.63 -1.91 -21.59
N ASN A 284 19.56 -1.20 -21.95
CA ASN A 284 19.35 0.21 -21.66
C ASN A 284 18.35 0.47 -20.52
N LEU A 285 17.46 -0.48 -20.23
CA LEU A 285 16.44 -0.35 -19.18
C LEU A 285 17.01 -0.01 -17.78
N LYS A 286 18.19 -0.56 -17.45
CA LYS A 286 18.85 -0.32 -16.15
C LYS A 286 19.18 1.15 -15.94
N ALA A 287 19.47 1.91 -16.99
CA ALA A 287 19.74 3.34 -16.89
C ALA A 287 18.46 4.11 -16.53
N GLY A 288 17.31 3.76 -17.14
CA GLY A 288 16.02 4.34 -16.79
C GLY A 288 15.58 4.02 -15.37
N ILE A 289 15.76 2.77 -14.91
CA ILE A 289 15.49 2.38 -13.52
C ILE A 289 16.35 3.19 -12.55
N ARG A 290 17.65 3.34 -12.85
CA ARG A 290 18.55 4.15 -12.04
C ARG A 290 18.08 5.60 -11.94
N GLU A 291 17.63 6.20 -13.03
CA GLU A 291 17.12 7.58 -13.02
C GLU A 291 15.85 7.72 -12.17
N ILE A 292 14.95 6.73 -12.19
CA ILE A 292 13.79 6.69 -11.28
C ILE A 292 14.27 6.64 -9.82
N PHE A 293 15.26 5.81 -9.50
CA PHE A 293 15.80 5.72 -8.14
C PHE A 293 16.53 6.97 -7.69
N GLU A 294 17.33 7.59 -8.55
CA GLU A 294 17.97 8.89 -8.29
C GLU A 294 16.93 9.98 -8.01
N LEU A 295 15.84 9.99 -8.79
CA LEU A 295 14.70 10.86 -8.53
C LEU A 295 14.07 10.57 -7.16
N THR A 296 13.73 9.31 -6.87
CA THR A 296 13.14 8.90 -5.57
C THR A 296 13.99 9.36 -4.40
N VAL A 297 15.31 9.15 -4.45
CA VAL A 297 16.25 9.61 -3.41
C VAL A 297 16.29 11.13 -3.34
N SER A 298 16.31 11.84 -4.47
CA SER A 298 16.30 13.31 -4.49
C SER A 298 15.04 13.91 -3.88
N LEU A 299 13.93 13.18 -3.90
CA LEU A 299 12.66 13.56 -3.27
C LEU A 299 12.60 13.18 -1.77
N GLY A 300 13.69 12.64 -1.21
CA GLY A 300 13.77 12.18 0.18
C GLY A 300 13.12 10.82 0.43
N GLY A 301 12.97 10.01 -0.61
CA GLY A 301 12.36 8.68 -0.57
C GLY A 301 13.31 7.52 -0.32
N THR A 302 12.75 6.30 -0.31
CA THR A 302 13.46 5.02 -0.21
C THR A 302 13.12 4.12 -1.41
N LEU A 303 14.02 3.16 -1.68
CA LEU A 303 13.93 2.21 -2.80
C LEU A 303 13.29 0.87 -2.41
N SER A 304 12.90 0.73 -1.14
CA SER A 304 12.22 -0.39 -0.51
C SER A 304 11.74 0.03 0.88
#